data_AF-A0A0F9SVR8-F1
#
_entry.id   AF-A0A0F9SVR8-F1
#
_cell.length_a   1.000
_cell.length_b   1.000
_cell.length_c   1.000
_cell.angle_alpha   90.00
_cell.angle_beta   90.00
_cell.angle_gamma   90.00
#
_symmetry.space_group_name_H-M   'P 1'
#
loop_
_entity.id
_entity.type
_entity.pdbx_description
1 polymer ?
#
loop_
_entity_poly.entity_id
_entity_poly.type
_entity_poly.pdbx_seq_one_letter_code
_entity_poly.pdbx_strand_id
1 'polypeptide(L)'
;MATTFIVEDGTGLSTANSLMSVADADQITENYDDPSSWSGATTAVKENALRQATRYLNYNYIWEGYKTVSTQALQWPRVQTYDEDELLIASDTIPQRVLEACAYLALQDVDGDTLVSDQQNEAQVKKTEDTIGPITEKREYVHGESPDKTYTVVDLLVAPFVIGDADGSEPLTVEVERA
;
A
#
# COMPACT_ATOMS: atom_id res chain seq x y z
N MET A 1 -25.12 7.41 -1.70
CA MET A 1 -25.15 6.17 -2.51
C MET A 1 -23.89 5.40 -2.17
N ALA A 2 -23.99 4.13 -1.76
CA ALA A 2 -22.80 3.31 -1.55
C ALA A 2 -22.07 3.15 -2.90
N THR A 3 -20.77 3.39 -2.91
CA THR A 3 -19.92 3.20 -4.09
C THR A 3 -19.73 1.70 -4.32
N THR A 4 -20.16 1.21 -5.49
CA THR A 4 -19.96 -0.20 -5.89
C THR A 4 -18.50 -0.59 -5.79
N PHE A 5 -18.18 -1.78 -5.29
CA PHE A 5 -16.82 -2.33 -5.32
C PHE A 5 -16.47 -2.71 -6.76
N ILE A 6 -15.45 -2.05 -7.34
CA ILE A 6 -15.03 -2.26 -8.72
C ILE A 6 -13.52 -2.49 -8.71
N VAL A 7 -13.13 -3.68 -9.13
CA VAL A 7 -11.74 -4.13 -9.20
C VAL A 7 -11.16 -3.73 -10.56
N GLU A 8 -9.92 -3.25 -10.57
CA GLU A 8 -9.16 -3.07 -11.81
C GLU A 8 -8.90 -4.41 -12.50
N ASP A 9 -9.09 -4.47 -13.81
CA ASP A 9 -8.98 -5.70 -14.61
C ASP A 9 -7.84 -5.69 -15.63
N GLY A 10 -6.95 -4.70 -15.55
CA GLY A 10 -5.83 -4.52 -16.46
C GLY A 10 -6.15 -3.60 -17.64
N THR A 11 -7.42 -3.20 -17.82
CA THR A 11 -7.82 -2.31 -18.93
C THR A 11 -7.66 -0.83 -18.61
N GLY A 12 -7.33 -0.46 -17.37
CA GLY A 12 -7.26 0.93 -16.91
C GLY A 12 -8.66 1.52 -16.74
N LEU A 13 -9.48 0.90 -15.90
CA LEU A 13 -10.86 1.30 -15.69
C LEU A 13 -10.97 2.70 -15.08
N SER A 14 -11.86 3.52 -15.65
CA SER A 14 -12.15 4.87 -15.12
C SER A 14 -12.96 4.88 -13.82
N THR A 15 -13.47 3.71 -13.40
CA THR A 15 -14.34 3.56 -12.23
C THR A 15 -13.82 2.57 -11.20
N ALA A 16 -12.64 1.98 -11.42
CA ALA A 16 -12.04 1.08 -10.43
C ALA A 16 -11.74 1.82 -9.12
N ASN A 17 -12.00 1.15 -8.00
CA ASN A 17 -11.71 1.65 -6.64
C ASN A 17 -10.96 0.64 -5.79
N SER A 18 -10.56 -0.49 -6.36
CA SER A 18 -9.68 -1.47 -5.74
C SER A 18 -8.73 -2.09 -6.77
N LEU A 19 -7.49 -2.36 -6.35
CA LEU A 19 -6.50 -3.05 -7.18
C LEU A 19 -6.75 -4.56 -7.30
N MET A 20 -7.53 -5.16 -6.39
CA MET A 20 -7.72 -6.61 -6.34
C MET A 20 -9.09 -7.01 -5.78
N SER A 21 -9.50 -8.23 -6.06
CA SER A 21 -10.74 -8.78 -5.49
C SER A 21 -10.54 -9.26 -4.05
N VAL A 22 -11.64 -9.47 -3.32
CA VAL A 22 -11.58 -10.12 -2.00
C VAL A 22 -11.05 -11.55 -2.10
N ALA A 23 -11.38 -12.28 -3.18
CA ALA A 23 -10.91 -13.65 -3.36
C ALA A 23 -9.38 -13.72 -3.57
N ASP A 24 -8.81 -12.78 -4.33
CA ASP A 24 -7.36 -12.71 -4.53
C ASP A 24 -6.66 -12.28 -3.24
N ALA A 25 -7.26 -11.33 -2.51
CA ALA A 25 -6.75 -10.90 -1.21
C ALA A 25 -6.79 -12.04 -0.17
N ASP A 26 -7.85 -12.85 -0.16
CA ASP A 26 -7.92 -14.04 0.70
C ASP A 26 -6.72 -14.97 0.45
N GLN A 27 -6.40 -15.28 -0.81
CA GLN A 27 -5.24 -16.11 -1.16
C GLN A 27 -3.90 -15.48 -0.76
N ILE A 28 -3.74 -14.17 -0.91
CA ILE A 28 -2.49 -13.49 -0.59
C ILE A 28 -2.30 -13.37 0.92
N THR A 29 -3.37 -13.06 1.66
CA THR A 29 -3.33 -12.95 3.13
C THR A 29 -3.01 -14.28 3.82
N GLU A 30 -3.33 -15.43 3.21
CA GLU A 30 -2.91 -16.76 3.70
C GLU A 30 -1.38 -16.95 3.78
N ASN A 31 -0.62 -16.20 2.99
CA ASN A 31 0.85 -16.24 3.03
C ASN A 31 1.46 -15.35 4.13
N TYR A 32 0.64 -14.54 4.80
CA TYR A 32 1.04 -13.75 5.96
C TYR A 32 0.60 -14.47 7.24
N ASP A 33 1.33 -14.26 8.34
CA ASP A 33 1.01 -14.90 9.63
C ASP A 33 -0.45 -14.59 10.01
N ASP A 34 -1.26 -15.66 9.99
CA ASP A 34 -2.72 -15.72 10.12
C ASP A 34 -3.33 -14.60 10.97
N PRO A 35 -3.82 -13.53 10.34
CA PRO A 35 -4.56 -12.52 11.04
C PRO A 35 -5.98 -13.03 11.18
N SER A 36 -6.26 -13.69 12.30
CA SER A 36 -7.64 -14.07 12.69
C SER A 36 -8.67 -12.94 12.48
N SER A 37 -8.23 -11.69 12.49
CA SER A 37 -9.00 -10.50 12.11
C SER A 37 -9.47 -10.50 10.65
N TRP A 38 -8.61 -10.82 9.67
CA TRP A 38 -8.99 -10.88 8.25
C TRP A 38 -9.94 -12.04 7.98
N SER A 39 -9.61 -13.24 8.44
CA SER A 39 -10.46 -14.43 8.25
C SER A 39 -11.81 -14.28 8.94
N GLY A 40 -11.86 -13.56 10.08
CA GLY A 40 -13.10 -13.20 10.78
C GLY A 40 -13.88 -12.01 10.20
N ALA A 41 -13.29 -11.24 9.28
CA ALA A 41 -13.92 -10.05 8.71
C ALA A 41 -15.00 -10.39 7.67
N THR A 42 -16.08 -9.61 7.66
CA THR A 42 -17.12 -9.71 6.63
C THR A 42 -16.60 -9.24 5.27
N THR A 43 -17.20 -9.71 4.16
CA THR A 43 -16.86 -9.25 2.80
C THR A 43 -16.92 -7.72 2.68
N ALA A 44 -17.93 -7.07 3.27
CA ALA A 44 -18.06 -5.61 3.23
C ALA A 44 -16.90 -4.88 3.93
N VAL A 45 -16.37 -5.46 5.02
CA VAL A 45 -15.20 -4.93 5.72
C VAL A 45 -13.94 -5.11 4.88
N LYS A 46 -13.73 -6.29 4.30
CA LYS A 46 -12.61 -6.56 3.38
C LYS A 46 -12.62 -5.64 2.17
N GLU A 47 -13.78 -5.46 1.53
CA GLU A 47 -13.94 -4.53 0.41
C GLU A 47 -13.60 -3.09 0.82
N ASN A 48 -13.99 -2.64 2.01
CA ASN A 48 -13.64 -1.31 2.50
C ASN A 48 -12.14 -1.18 2.72
N ALA A 49 -11.52 -2.15 3.38
CA ALA A 49 -10.08 -2.18 3.63
C ALA A 49 -9.27 -2.15 2.34
N LEU A 50 -9.68 -2.91 1.32
CA LEU A 50 -9.05 -2.91 0.01
C LEU A 50 -9.17 -1.56 -0.72
N ARG A 51 -10.30 -0.84 -0.56
CA ARG A 51 -10.42 0.53 -1.08
C ARG A 51 -9.45 1.48 -0.38
N GLN A 52 -9.32 1.36 0.96
CA GLN A 52 -8.43 2.21 1.75
C GLN A 52 -6.95 1.93 1.43
N ALA A 53 -6.56 0.66 1.31
CA ALA A 53 -5.23 0.26 0.87
C ALA A 53 -4.91 0.76 -0.54
N THR A 54 -5.86 0.63 -1.47
CA THR A 54 -5.72 1.16 -2.84
C THR A 54 -5.54 2.68 -2.84
N ARG A 55 -6.30 3.42 -2.00
CA ARG A 55 -6.12 4.88 -1.84
C ARG A 55 -4.73 5.21 -1.29
N TYR A 56 -4.27 4.48 -0.28
CA TYR A 56 -2.94 4.68 0.29
C TYR A 56 -1.85 4.55 -0.78
N LEU A 57 -1.88 3.46 -1.56
CA LEU A 57 -0.91 3.22 -2.64
C LEU A 57 -0.98 4.28 -3.76
N ASN A 58 -2.18 4.76 -4.09
CA ASN A 58 -2.37 5.77 -5.12
C ASN A 58 -1.81 7.16 -4.75
N TYR A 59 -1.77 7.49 -3.46
CA TYR A 59 -1.43 8.84 -2.98
C TYR A 59 -0.03 8.95 -2.39
N ASN A 60 0.50 7.89 -1.79
CA ASN A 60 1.78 7.94 -1.08
C ASN A 60 3.00 7.63 -1.95
N TYR A 61 2.82 7.08 -3.15
CA TYR A 61 3.93 6.67 -4.01
C TYR A 61 3.89 7.36 -5.37
N ILE A 62 5.09 7.74 -5.84
CA ILE A 62 5.32 8.19 -7.21
C ILE A 62 5.82 6.98 -8.00
N TRP A 63 4.94 6.44 -8.85
CA TRP A 63 5.20 5.21 -9.58
C TRP A 63 6.01 5.44 -10.85
N GLU A 64 6.95 4.53 -11.13
CA GLU A 64 7.73 4.47 -12.37
C GLU A 64 6.82 4.23 -13.58
N GLY A 65 7.27 4.63 -14.77
CA GLY A 65 6.51 4.50 -16.00
C GLY A 65 5.30 5.43 -16.05
N TYR A 66 4.34 5.09 -16.91
CA TYR A 66 3.16 5.92 -17.19
C TYR A 66 1.89 5.10 -17.06
N LYS A 67 0.78 5.72 -16.62
CA LYS A 67 -0.54 5.09 -16.69
C LYS A 67 -0.84 4.62 -18.12
N THR A 68 -1.37 3.42 -18.26
CA THR A 68 -1.73 2.83 -19.56
C THR A 68 -2.82 3.64 -20.27
N VAL A 69 -3.79 4.17 -19.52
CA VAL A 69 -4.91 4.96 -20.02
C VAL A 69 -5.02 6.27 -19.25
N SER A 70 -5.14 7.40 -19.96
CA SER A 70 -5.25 8.73 -19.31
C SER A 70 -6.48 8.88 -18.40
N THR A 71 -7.53 8.10 -18.63
CA THR A 71 -8.78 8.13 -17.88
C THR A 71 -8.88 7.08 -16.77
N GLN A 72 -7.87 6.22 -16.59
CA GLN A 72 -7.92 5.20 -15.54
C GLN A 72 -7.93 5.85 -14.15
N ALA A 73 -8.75 5.33 -13.25
CA ALA A 73 -8.91 5.87 -11.90
C ALA A 73 -7.66 5.66 -11.04
N LEU A 74 -7.06 4.47 -11.09
CA LEU A 74 -5.98 4.05 -10.21
C LEU A 74 -4.59 4.33 -10.82
N GLN A 75 -3.52 4.27 -10.02
CA GLN A 75 -2.14 4.45 -10.50
C GLN A 75 -1.65 3.32 -11.40
N TRP A 76 -2.20 2.12 -11.22
CA TRP A 76 -1.97 0.94 -12.05
C TRP A 76 -3.21 0.63 -12.90
N PRO A 77 -3.08 -0.02 -14.06
CA PRO A 77 -1.85 -0.55 -14.67
C PRO A 77 -0.97 0.52 -15.33
N ARG A 78 0.28 0.16 -15.69
CA ARG A 78 1.29 1.09 -16.21
C ARG A 78 2.07 0.51 -17.40
N VAL A 79 2.66 1.40 -18.19
CA VAL A 79 3.60 1.11 -19.29
C VAL A 79 4.99 1.65 -18.95
N GLN A 80 6.02 1.05 -19.55
CA GLN A 80 7.43 1.39 -19.31
C GLN A 80 7.82 1.26 -17.84
N THR A 81 7.37 0.18 -17.21
CA THR A 81 7.76 -0.23 -15.86
C THR A 81 8.41 -1.60 -15.95
N TYR A 82 9.49 -1.79 -15.19
CA TYR A 82 10.30 -3.01 -15.22
C TYR A 82 10.29 -3.67 -13.84
N ASP A 83 10.53 -4.97 -13.79
CA ASP A 83 10.76 -5.68 -12.54
C ASP A 83 12.23 -5.60 -12.09
N GLU A 84 12.54 -6.20 -10.95
CA GLU A 84 13.91 -6.25 -10.39
C GLU A 84 14.94 -6.93 -11.30
N ASP A 85 14.49 -7.74 -12.26
CA ASP A 85 15.34 -8.44 -13.24
C ASP A 85 15.42 -7.69 -14.58
N GLU A 86 15.01 -6.42 -14.60
CA GLU A 86 14.95 -5.54 -15.79
C GLU A 86 14.02 -6.06 -16.90
N LEU A 87 13.05 -6.92 -16.55
CA LEU A 87 12.06 -7.42 -17.51
C LEU A 87 10.86 -6.47 -17.58
N LEU A 88 10.43 -6.18 -18.81
CA LEU A 88 9.30 -5.31 -19.06
C LEU A 88 8.01 -5.97 -18.55
N ILE A 89 7.33 -5.28 -17.65
CA ILE A 89 6.02 -5.70 -17.14
C ILE A 89 4.95 -5.39 -18.19
N ALA A 90 4.03 -6.34 -18.39
CA ALA A 90 2.93 -6.19 -19.35
C ALA A 90 2.00 -5.03 -18.94
N SER A 91 1.54 -4.27 -19.93
CA SER A 91 0.80 -3.01 -19.72
C SER A 91 -0.61 -3.16 -19.14
N ASP A 92 -1.10 -4.40 -19.08
CA ASP A 92 -2.38 -4.83 -18.53
C ASP A 92 -2.22 -5.58 -17.21
N THR A 93 -1.00 -5.60 -16.65
CA THR A 93 -0.66 -6.36 -15.45
C THR A 93 -0.34 -5.42 -14.29
N ILE A 94 -0.89 -5.75 -13.12
CA ILE A 94 -0.47 -5.17 -11.85
C ILE A 94 0.59 -6.09 -11.25
N PRO A 95 1.79 -5.61 -10.88
CA PRO A 95 2.84 -6.46 -10.33
C PRO A 95 2.38 -7.15 -9.04
N GLN A 96 2.75 -8.42 -8.87
CA GLN A 96 2.38 -9.22 -7.71
C GLN A 96 2.78 -8.54 -6.39
N ARG A 97 3.97 -7.93 -6.33
CA ARG A 97 4.45 -7.18 -5.16
C ARG A 97 3.58 -5.96 -4.80
N VAL A 98 2.94 -5.32 -5.79
CA VAL A 98 1.98 -4.22 -5.55
C VAL A 98 0.67 -4.76 -4.98
N LEU A 99 0.23 -5.94 -5.46
CA LEU A 99 -0.95 -6.62 -4.92
C LEU A 99 -0.72 -7.10 -3.47
N GLU A 100 0.47 -7.62 -3.19
CA GLU A 100 0.92 -7.99 -1.84
C GLU A 100 0.95 -6.77 -0.90
N ALA A 101 1.48 -5.65 -1.37
CA ALA A 101 1.45 -4.38 -0.62
C ALA A 101 0.00 -3.94 -0.32
N CYS A 102 -0.91 -4.07 -1.29
CA CYS A 102 -2.33 -3.76 -1.11
C CYS A 102 -2.99 -4.68 -0.07
N ALA A 103 -2.74 -5.99 -0.15
CA ALA A 103 -3.28 -6.97 0.80
C ALA A 103 -2.75 -6.74 2.22
N TYR A 104 -1.45 -6.47 2.37
CA TYR A 104 -0.83 -6.16 3.66
C TYR A 104 -1.46 -4.91 4.29
N LEU A 105 -1.62 -3.83 3.53
CA LEU A 105 -2.28 -2.61 4.02
C LEU A 105 -3.75 -2.87 4.40
N ALA A 106 -4.48 -3.61 3.57
CA ALA A 106 -5.87 -3.93 3.85
C ALA A 106 -6.00 -4.78 5.13
N LEU A 107 -5.06 -5.68 5.38
CA LEU A 107 -4.97 -6.38 6.64
C LEU A 107 -4.79 -5.41 7.82
N GLN A 108 -3.85 -4.47 7.72
CA GLN A 108 -3.64 -3.47 8.78
C GLN A 108 -4.91 -2.65 9.06
N ASP A 109 -5.66 -2.25 8.02
CA ASP A 109 -6.94 -1.55 8.17
C ASP A 109 -7.99 -2.41 8.90
N VAL A 110 -8.06 -3.71 8.59
CA VAL A 110 -8.95 -4.65 9.29
C VAL A 110 -8.53 -4.85 10.76
N ASP A 111 -7.24 -4.84 11.07
CA ASP A 111 -6.70 -4.87 12.42
C ASP A 111 -6.95 -3.57 13.21
N GLY A 112 -7.52 -2.55 12.56
CA GLY A 112 -7.99 -1.32 13.19
C GLY A 112 -7.00 -0.15 13.08
N ASP A 113 -5.99 -0.25 12.21
CA ASP A 113 -5.22 0.90 11.76
C ASP A 113 -6.08 1.87 10.95
N THR A 114 -5.58 3.09 10.77
CA THR A 114 -6.16 4.07 9.86
C THR A 114 -5.11 4.42 8.81
N LEU A 115 -5.27 3.86 7.60
CA LEU A 115 -4.29 4.02 6.52
C LEU A 115 -4.30 5.44 5.93
N VAL A 116 -5.51 6.00 5.75
CA VAL A 116 -5.71 7.33 5.15
C VAL A 116 -6.48 8.15 6.17
N SER A 117 -5.82 9.16 6.76
CA SER A 117 -6.49 10.11 7.63
C SER A 117 -7.19 11.16 6.77
N ASP A 118 -8.52 11.21 6.82
CA ASP A 118 -9.23 12.40 6.38
C ASP A 118 -9.04 13.43 7.51
N GLN A 119 -8.35 14.55 7.27
CA GLN A 119 -8.21 15.68 8.22
C GLN A 119 -9.54 16.39 8.55
N GLN A 120 -10.68 15.71 8.43
CA GLN A 120 -11.99 16.18 8.88
C GLN A 120 -12.78 15.01 9.46
N ASN A 121 -12.62 14.77 10.77
CA ASN A 121 -13.72 14.83 11.77
C ASN A 121 -13.24 14.33 13.15
N GLU A 122 -13.25 15.28 14.10
CA GLU A 122 -13.42 15.12 15.56
C GLU A 122 -12.61 14.04 16.31
N ALA A 123 -11.49 14.50 16.88
CA ALA A 123 -10.87 14.09 18.13
C ALA A 123 -11.30 12.73 18.73
N GLN A 124 -10.54 11.67 18.43
CA GLN A 124 -10.29 10.59 19.37
C GLN A 124 -8.80 10.33 19.48
N VAL A 125 -8.23 10.68 20.63
CA VAL A 125 -6.85 10.35 21.01
C VAL A 125 -6.79 8.84 21.27
N LYS A 126 -6.34 8.05 20.29
CA LYS A 126 -5.88 6.68 20.54
C LYS A 126 -4.43 6.75 21.03
N LYS A 127 -4.21 6.31 22.27
CA LYS A 127 -2.89 6.01 22.83
C LYS A 127 -2.59 4.55 22.48
N THR A 128 -1.60 4.30 21.63
CA THR A 128 -1.08 2.95 21.35
C THR A 128 0.25 2.75 22.08
N GLU A 129 0.37 1.61 22.76
CA GLU A 129 1.56 1.17 23.48
C GLU A 129 1.97 -0.16 22.85
N ASP A 130 2.98 -0.14 21.98
CA ASP A 130 3.52 -1.36 21.36
C ASP A 130 4.71 -1.86 22.17
N THR A 131 4.61 -3.07 22.72
CA THR A 131 5.71 -3.75 23.41
C THR A 131 6.24 -4.88 22.54
N ILE A 132 7.47 -4.75 22.04
CA ILE A 132 8.21 -5.82 21.37
C ILE A 132 9.40 -6.20 22.26
N GLY A 133 9.25 -7.26 23.06
CA GLY A 133 10.33 -7.76 23.93
C GLY A 133 10.72 -6.78 25.07
N PRO A 134 11.96 -6.85 25.62
CA PRO A 134 12.33 -6.13 26.85
C PRO A 134 12.47 -4.60 26.69
N ILE A 135 12.08 -4.03 25.55
CA ILE A 135 12.11 -2.59 25.31
C ILE A 135 10.66 -2.10 25.19
N THR A 136 10.23 -1.32 26.18
CA THR A 136 8.97 -0.57 26.16
C THR A 136 9.28 0.86 25.72
N GLU A 137 8.79 1.28 24.55
CA GLU A 137 8.90 2.67 24.11
C GLU A 137 7.55 3.38 24.32
N LYS A 138 7.50 4.35 25.23
CA LYS A 138 6.34 5.23 25.44
C LYS A 138 6.58 6.54 24.73
N ARG A 139 5.71 6.91 23.78
CA ARG A 139 5.67 8.28 23.23
C ARG A 139 4.28 8.86 23.41
N GLU A 140 4.23 10.06 23.98
CA GLU A 140 3.03 10.90 24.04
C GLU A 140 3.20 12.04 23.04
N TYR A 141 2.26 12.16 22.10
CA TYR A 141 2.24 13.23 21.12
C TYR A 141 1.25 14.29 21.56
N VAL A 142 1.74 15.52 21.74
CA VAL A 142 0.91 16.70 22.01
C VAL A 142 0.87 17.54 20.73
N HIS A 143 -0.35 17.76 20.24
CA HIS A 143 -0.74 18.72 19.19
C HIS A 143 -0.60 18.25 17.72
N GLY A 144 -1.73 17.87 17.12
CA GLY A 144 -2.06 18.12 15.72
C GLY A 144 -1.44 17.25 14.61
N GLU A 145 -0.34 16.57 14.88
CA GLU A 145 0.31 15.66 13.92
C GLU A 145 0.35 14.26 14.53
N SER A 146 -0.49 13.36 14.01
CA SER A 146 -0.23 11.94 14.17
C SER A 146 1.06 11.65 13.40
N PRO A 147 2.06 10.95 13.97
CA PRO A 147 3.13 10.41 13.14
C PRO A 147 2.47 9.53 12.09
N ASP A 148 2.58 9.87 10.81
CA ASP A 148 2.10 9.02 9.74
C ASP A 148 2.74 7.64 9.94
N LYS A 149 1.93 6.61 10.18
CA LYS A 149 2.42 5.26 10.40
C LYS A 149 3.09 4.81 9.11
N THR A 150 4.42 4.65 9.15
CA THR A 150 5.17 4.15 8.00
C THR A 150 5.07 2.62 7.95
N TYR A 151 4.75 2.09 6.79
CA TYR A 151 4.64 0.65 6.58
C TYR A 151 5.88 0.13 5.85
N THR A 152 6.96 -0.16 6.58
CA THR A 152 8.26 -0.56 5.98
C THR A 152 8.14 -1.77 5.05
N VAL A 153 7.27 -2.73 5.36
CA VAL A 153 7.02 -3.89 4.49
C VAL A 153 6.46 -3.45 3.13
N VAL A 154 5.54 -2.48 3.14
CA VAL A 154 4.95 -1.91 1.92
C VAL A 154 6.02 -1.19 1.11
N ASP A 155 6.86 -0.38 1.76
CA ASP A 155 7.96 0.33 1.11
C ASP A 155 8.92 -0.64 0.42
N LEU A 156 9.30 -1.74 1.09
CA LEU A 156 10.15 -2.78 0.51
C LEU A 156 9.47 -3.49 -0.67
N LEU A 157 8.16 -3.75 -0.59
CA LEU A 157 7.43 -4.42 -1.67
C LEU A 157 7.35 -3.55 -2.92
N VAL A 158 7.11 -2.26 -2.77
CA VAL A 158 6.91 -1.33 -3.90
C VAL A 158 8.18 -0.65 -4.40
N ALA A 159 9.28 -0.75 -3.64
CA ALA A 159 10.57 -0.14 -3.97
C ALA A 159 11.03 -0.29 -5.44
N PRO A 160 10.88 -1.45 -6.10
CA PRO A 160 11.30 -1.57 -7.51
C PRO A 160 10.49 -0.71 -8.49
N PHE A 161 9.31 -0.24 -8.11
CA PHE A 161 8.36 0.41 -9.03
C PHE A 161 8.15 1.90 -8.71
N VAL A 162 8.97 2.51 -7.88
CA VAL A 162 8.82 3.92 -7.46
C VAL A 162 10.01 4.76 -7.90
N ILE A 163 9.74 6.02 -8.28
CA ILE A 163 10.78 6.96 -8.75
C ILE A 163 11.40 7.65 -7.54
N GLY A 164 12.63 7.27 -7.19
CA GLY A 164 13.48 7.96 -6.21
C GLY A 164 13.30 7.45 -4.77
N ASP A 165 14.44 7.28 -4.08
CA ASP A 165 14.56 6.75 -2.72
C ASP A 165 13.58 7.43 -1.74
N ALA A 166 12.83 6.61 -0.99
CA ALA A 166 12.00 7.06 0.13
C ALA A 166 12.83 7.64 1.31
N ASP A 167 14.15 7.68 1.19
CA ASP A 167 15.05 8.35 2.10
C ASP A 167 15.98 9.23 1.27
N GLY A 168 16.09 10.51 1.59
CA GLY A 168 16.96 11.47 0.91
C GLY A 168 18.46 11.21 1.11
N SER A 169 18.88 9.95 1.22
CA SER A 169 20.27 9.54 1.19
C SER A 169 20.69 9.33 -0.25
N GLU A 170 21.52 10.25 -0.75
CA GLU A 170 22.24 10.12 -2.01
C GLU A 170 22.77 8.69 -2.19
N PRO A 171 22.65 8.08 -3.38
CA PRO A 171 23.22 6.76 -3.62
C PRO A 171 24.72 6.84 -3.34
N LEU A 172 25.22 5.97 -2.46
CA LEU A 172 26.66 5.84 -2.21
C LEU A 172 27.35 5.46 -3.52
N THR A 173 27.85 6.44 -4.24
CA THR A 173 28.84 6.24 -5.30
C THR A 173 30.06 5.61 -4.63
N VAL A 174 30.14 4.28 -4.68
CA VAL A 174 31.40 3.58 -4.45
C VAL A 174 32.26 3.83 -5.67
N GLU A 175 32.96 4.96 -5.68
CA GLU A 175 34.09 5.16 -6.58
C GLU A 175 35.15 4.13 -6.19
N VAL A 176 35.18 3.01 -6.93
CA VAL A 176 36.31 2.08 -6.89
C VAL A 176 37.48 2.78 -7.55
N GLU A 177 38.21 3.57 -6.77
CA GLU A 177 39.48 4.15 -7.19
C GLU A 177 40.48 2.99 -7.35
N ARG A 178 40.70 2.58 -8.60
CA ARG A 178 41.75 1.62 -8.94
C ARG A 178 43.09 2.36 -8.97
N ALA A 179 43.94 2.07 -8.00
CA ALA A 179 45.39 2.34 -8.06
C ALA A 179 46.15 1.02 -8.31
#